data_AF-A0A397SQJ7-F1
#
_entry.id   AF-A0A397SQJ7-F1
#
_cell.length_a   1.000
_cell.length_b   1.000
_cell.length_c   1.000
_cell.angle_alpha   90.00
_cell.angle_beta   90.00
_cell.angle_gamma   90.00
#
_symmetry.space_group_name_H-M   'P 1'
#
loop_
_entity.id
_entity.type
_entity.pdbx_description
1 polymer ?
#
loop_
_entity_poly.entity_id
_entity_poly.type
_entity_poly.pdbx_seq_one_letter_code
_entity_poly.pdbx_strand_id
1 'polypeptide(L)'
;MELSNTFNENSFNPTPRLKSSPVPILFIPFNINEKNCGYCGDYYSVTLLSQKYCKNCLSKYFKDNNADAYLDVHIRRCSKSNNKINRNCLEWCESCLVWMYNHTGEEILQFKQIIPLSNDDLYEHDRQLTESEKVCKLCGKLIYKQTLLCSNCYLISSGWVKSTLAKKLIPILYLPWWDAYNNCVSCKEKLIFLSDCQKWCSYCIIFYTECRYCLTTNIIFGIADQSQCKKCKRISFITIDMTNIKGYFLEINIRNHKHIANYVNNVNKNSNPLEVYNFIISLYIPFKPLIDWISYSPVATIPIMFIPFDDNTICHYCRRLYSKTLLFKQKYCKHCLFLYIAYTTDNINIKNIIDMDVYVCANNIKCDKHEPRDLDFCTQNIQEWCKICSE
;
A
#
# COMPACT_ATOMS: atom_id res chain seq x y z
N MET A 1 -18.38 19.95 11.39
CA MET A 1 -17.87 19.37 12.63
C MET A 1 -16.35 19.37 12.54
N GLU A 2 -15.72 20.31 13.23
CA GLU A 2 -14.27 20.49 13.23
C GLU A 2 -13.60 19.26 13.86
N LEU A 3 -12.69 18.63 13.14
CA LEU A 3 -11.87 17.53 13.64
C LEU A 3 -10.95 18.09 14.72
N SER A 4 -11.34 17.89 15.98
CA SER A 4 -10.58 18.27 17.17
C SER A 4 -9.18 17.64 17.14
N ASN A 5 -8.17 18.51 17.18
CA ASN A 5 -6.76 18.18 17.31
C ASN A 5 -6.45 17.56 18.68
N THR A 6 -6.58 16.24 18.81
CA THR A 6 -5.93 15.50 19.90
C THR A 6 -4.93 14.51 19.32
N PHE A 7 -3.84 15.04 18.75
CA PHE A 7 -2.64 14.27 18.46
C PHE A 7 -1.96 13.94 19.78
N ASN A 8 -2.32 12.81 20.39
CA ASN A 8 -1.45 12.18 21.38
C ASN A 8 -0.20 11.67 20.65
N GLU A 9 0.91 12.41 20.76
CA GLU A 9 2.26 12.02 20.33
C GLU A 9 2.83 10.90 21.22
N ASN A 10 2.08 9.81 21.43
CA ASN A 10 2.73 8.57 21.84
C ASN A 10 3.65 8.17 20.68
N SER A 11 4.93 7.95 20.98
CA SER A 11 5.97 7.60 19.99
C SER A 11 5.65 6.25 19.33
N PHE A 12 4.74 6.25 18.37
CA PHE A 12 4.35 5.04 17.66
C PHE A 12 5.56 4.52 16.87
N ASN A 13 5.97 3.29 17.19
CA ASN A 13 7.03 2.59 16.50
C ASN A 13 6.41 1.45 15.67
N PRO A 14 6.49 1.52 14.32
CA PRO A 14 5.93 0.50 13.44
C PRO A 14 6.51 -0.91 13.66
N THR A 15 7.76 -1.02 14.10
CA THR A 15 8.44 -2.29 14.42
C THR A 15 9.14 -2.18 15.76
N PRO A 16 8.41 -2.25 16.89
CA PRO A 16 8.94 -1.92 18.23
C PRO A 16 10.00 -2.90 18.73
N ARG A 17 10.06 -4.11 18.14
CA ARG A 17 11.01 -5.17 18.50
C ARG A 17 12.29 -5.13 17.66
N LEU A 18 12.37 -4.24 16.67
CA LEU A 18 13.56 -4.06 15.83
C LEU A 18 14.12 -2.65 16.04
N LYS A 19 15.44 -2.53 16.10
CA LYS A 19 16.10 -1.21 16.07
C LYS A 19 16.16 -0.66 14.65
N SER A 20 16.48 0.61 14.52
CA SER A 20 16.88 1.19 13.24
C SER A 20 18.36 0.93 13.03
N SER A 21 18.74 0.58 11.80
CA SER A 21 20.15 0.46 11.45
C SER A 21 20.87 1.81 11.61
N PRO A 22 22.15 1.80 12.07
CA PRO A 22 22.98 2.99 12.09
C PRO A 22 23.39 3.44 10.67
N VAL A 23 23.47 2.50 9.72
CA VAL A 23 23.88 2.75 8.32
C VAL A 23 22.76 2.36 7.33
N PRO A 24 22.71 2.93 6.12
CA PRO A 24 21.74 2.52 5.11
C PRO A 24 21.83 1.02 4.76
N ILE A 25 20.68 0.37 4.59
CA ILE A 25 20.56 -1.00 4.10
C ILE A 25 20.54 -0.96 2.56
N LEU A 26 21.71 -1.24 1.97
CA LEU A 26 21.98 -1.06 0.54
C LEU A 26 21.92 -2.36 -0.27
N PHE A 27 21.85 -3.51 0.39
CA PHE A 27 21.80 -4.80 -0.30
C PHE A 27 20.44 -5.15 -0.90
N ILE A 28 19.40 -4.32 -0.68
CA ILE A 28 18.04 -4.53 -1.23
C ILE A 28 17.87 -3.59 -2.44
N PRO A 29 17.45 -4.07 -3.63
CA PRO A 29 17.15 -3.17 -4.73
C PRO A 29 15.94 -2.29 -4.42
N PHE A 30 15.97 -1.04 -4.88
CA PHE A 30 14.76 -0.20 -4.89
C PHE A 30 13.83 -0.61 -6.02
N ASN A 31 14.39 -0.76 -7.22
CA ASN A 31 13.68 -1.22 -8.39
C ASN A 31 13.93 -2.72 -8.58
N ILE A 32 12.89 -3.52 -8.36
CA ILE A 32 12.97 -4.99 -8.48
C ILE A 32 13.32 -5.49 -9.88
N ASN A 33 13.23 -4.65 -10.92
CA ASN A 33 13.63 -5.04 -12.27
C ASN A 33 15.14 -4.94 -12.49
N GLU A 34 15.89 -4.33 -11.56
CA GLU A 34 17.34 -4.29 -11.61
C GLU A 34 17.92 -5.70 -11.50
N LYS A 35 18.88 -6.01 -12.38
CA LYS A 35 19.61 -7.28 -12.37
C LYS A 35 20.87 -7.18 -11.52
N ASN A 36 21.51 -6.02 -11.52
CA ASN A 36 22.80 -5.78 -10.89
C ASN A 36 22.65 -4.79 -9.75
N CYS A 37 23.42 -5.00 -8.69
CA CYS A 37 23.47 -4.12 -7.54
C CYS A 37 24.12 -2.80 -7.90
N GLY A 38 23.43 -1.68 -7.66
CA GLY A 38 23.96 -0.35 -7.92
C GLY A 38 25.18 0.04 -7.07
N TYR A 39 25.52 -0.75 -6.04
CA TYR A 39 26.63 -0.43 -5.11
C TYR A 39 27.90 -1.22 -5.37
N CYS A 40 27.79 -2.50 -5.79
CA CYS A 40 28.96 -3.35 -6.06
C CYS A 40 29.01 -3.92 -7.47
N GLY A 41 27.96 -3.72 -8.29
CA GLY A 41 27.89 -4.21 -9.67
C GLY A 41 27.48 -5.69 -9.82
N ASP A 42 27.49 -6.47 -8.74
CA ASP A 42 27.15 -7.90 -8.77
C ASP A 42 25.68 -8.16 -9.06
N TYR A 43 25.37 -9.33 -9.62
CA TYR A 43 23.98 -9.76 -9.79
C TYR A 43 23.25 -9.92 -8.46
N TYR A 44 22.01 -9.45 -8.41
CA TYR A 44 21.11 -9.73 -7.30
C TYR A 44 20.80 -11.22 -7.23
N SER A 45 20.89 -11.77 -6.03
CA SER A 45 20.34 -13.08 -5.69
C SER A 45 18.87 -12.95 -5.32
N VAL A 46 18.17 -14.08 -5.30
CA VAL A 46 16.74 -14.17 -4.99
C VAL A 46 16.56 -15.13 -3.82
N THR A 47 15.71 -14.79 -2.84
CA THR A 47 15.33 -15.69 -1.74
C THR A 47 14.31 -16.74 -2.20
N LEU A 48 13.96 -17.69 -1.33
CA LEU A 48 12.88 -18.64 -1.64
C LEU A 48 11.54 -17.94 -1.93
N LEU A 49 11.25 -16.84 -1.24
CA LEU A 49 10.06 -16.01 -1.49
C LEU A 49 10.27 -14.92 -2.55
N SER A 50 11.13 -15.15 -3.54
CA SER A 50 11.31 -14.23 -4.68
C SER A 50 11.78 -12.81 -4.30
N GLN A 51 12.40 -12.62 -3.13
CA GLN A 51 12.93 -11.31 -2.72
C GLN A 51 14.35 -11.13 -3.23
N LYS A 52 14.62 -10.04 -3.93
CA LYS A 52 15.98 -9.74 -4.42
C LYS A 52 16.86 -9.15 -3.33
N TYR A 53 18.11 -9.60 -3.27
CA TYR A 53 19.14 -9.04 -2.39
C TYR A 53 20.55 -9.29 -2.94
N CYS A 54 21.51 -8.43 -2.62
CA CYS A 54 22.91 -8.55 -3.02
C CYS A 54 23.70 -9.28 -1.93
N LYS A 55 24.21 -10.49 -2.22
CA LYS A 55 24.98 -11.31 -1.27
C LYS A 55 26.25 -10.61 -0.76
N ASN A 56 26.97 -9.93 -1.65
CA ASN A 56 28.22 -9.25 -1.33
C ASN A 56 27.98 -8.06 -0.41
N CYS A 57 27.04 -7.18 -0.76
CA CYS A 57 26.66 -6.06 0.09
C CYS A 57 26.05 -6.52 1.43
N LEU A 58 25.27 -7.62 1.41
CA LEU A 58 24.65 -8.15 2.62
C LEU A 58 25.70 -8.59 3.64
N SER A 59 26.68 -9.38 3.23
CA SER A 59 27.70 -9.83 4.21
C SER A 59 28.69 -8.76 4.60
N LYS A 60 29.02 -7.81 3.72
CA LYS A 60 29.74 -6.62 4.16
C LYS A 60 28.96 -5.92 5.27
N TYR A 61 27.67 -5.73 5.08
CA TYR A 61 26.79 -5.14 6.09
C TYR A 61 26.80 -5.92 7.41
N PHE A 62 26.80 -7.27 7.38
CA PHE A 62 26.91 -8.09 8.60
C PHE A 62 28.27 -8.03 9.29
N LYS A 63 29.37 -8.03 8.52
CA LYS A 63 30.73 -7.94 9.09
C LYS A 63 30.91 -6.63 9.86
N ASP A 64 30.33 -5.57 9.35
CA ASP A 64 30.50 -4.23 9.88
C ASP A 64 29.45 -3.86 10.94
N ASN A 65 28.35 -4.61 11.08
CA ASN A 65 27.20 -4.26 11.94
C ASN A 65 26.55 -5.47 12.61
N ASN A 66 26.07 -5.30 13.85
CA ASN A 66 25.24 -6.29 14.55
C ASN A 66 23.81 -6.35 13.98
N ALA A 67 23.65 -7.06 12.87
CA ALA A 67 22.44 -7.04 12.04
C ALA A 67 21.19 -7.70 12.66
N ASP A 68 21.35 -8.60 13.63
CA ASP A 68 20.26 -9.27 14.36
C ASP A 68 19.33 -8.27 15.06
N ALA A 69 19.87 -7.10 15.43
CA ALA A 69 19.09 -6.04 16.04
C ALA A 69 18.23 -5.24 15.04
N TYR A 70 18.53 -5.33 13.74
CA TYR A 70 17.96 -4.46 12.70
C TYR A 70 17.12 -5.21 11.66
N LEU A 71 17.41 -6.50 11.45
CA LEU A 71 16.82 -7.33 10.41
C LEU A 71 16.08 -8.53 11.01
N ASP A 72 14.87 -8.78 10.54
CA ASP A 72 14.09 -9.99 10.81
C ASP A 72 14.16 -10.93 9.61
N VAL A 73 15.05 -11.91 9.68
CA VAL A 73 15.37 -12.82 8.57
C VAL A 73 15.13 -14.27 8.99
N HIS A 74 14.49 -15.02 8.10
CA HIS A 74 14.27 -16.45 8.23
C HIS A 74 15.22 -17.19 7.28
N ILE A 75 15.92 -18.19 7.81
CA ILE A 75 17.02 -18.87 7.11
C ILE A 75 16.83 -20.37 7.22
N ARG A 76 17.18 -21.08 6.15
CA ARG A 76 17.16 -22.53 6.15
C ARG A 76 18.32 -23.06 6.99
N ARG A 77 17.97 -23.93 7.95
CA ARG A 77 18.82 -24.52 8.98
C ARG A 77 20.16 -25.07 8.46
N CYS A 78 21.25 -24.79 9.18
CA CYS A 78 22.56 -25.43 8.98
C CYS A 78 22.62 -26.81 9.68
N SER A 79 23.07 -27.84 8.96
CA SER A 79 23.10 -29.23 9.46
C SER A 79 24.40 -29.66 10.12
N LYS A 80 25.42 -28.80 10.28
CA LYS A 80 26.70 -29.21 10.90
C LYS A 80 27.35 -28.14 11.75
N SER A 81 27.19 -28.25 13.07
CA SER A 81 28.27 -27.95 14.01
C SER A 81 28.60 -29.23 14.79
N ASN A 82 29.86 -29.63 14.76
CA ASN A 82 30.33 -30.82 15.47
C ASN A 82 30.12 -30.63 16.99
N ASN A 83 29.49 -31.63 17.61
CA ASN A 83 29.43 -31.90 19.05
C ASN A 83 28.63 -30.97 19.96
N LYS A 84 27.34 -30.77 19.65
CA LYS A 84 26.20 -31.05 20.54
C LYS A 84 24.94 -30.66 19.79
N ILE A 85 24.11 -31.65 19.48
CA ILE A 85 22.82 -31.45 18.82
C ILE A 85 21.94 -30.62 19.75
N ASN A 86 21.86 -29.31 19.51
CA ASN A 86 20.78 -28.49 20.03
C ASN A 86 19.73 -28.39 18.92
N ARG A 87 18.61 -29.10 19.07
CA ARG A 87 17.56 -29.22 18.05
C ARG A 87 16.76 -27.92 17.81
N ASN A 88 17.20 -26.76 18.30
CA ASN A 88 16.48 -25.48 18.17
C ASN A 88 17.35 -24.25 17.82
N CYS A 89 18.39 -24.36 16.99
CA CYS A 89 19.04 -23.14 16.48
C CYS A 89 18.19 -22.47 15.38
N LEU A 90 17.30 -21.55 15.80
CA LEU A 90 16.70 -20.46 15.02
C LEU A 90 17.56 -19.17 15.10
N GLU A 91 18.82 -19.33 15.48
CA GLU A 91 19.78 -18.26 15.77
C GLU A 91 20.79 -18.16 14.63
N TRP A 92 21.02 -16.91 14.20
CA TRP A 92 22.12 -16.55 13.32
C TRP A 92 23.44 -16.76 14.08
N CYS A 93 24.46 -17.30 13.42
CA CYS A 93 25.81 -17.31 13.97
C CYS A 93 26.84 -16.87 12.92
N GLU A 94 27.88 -16.19 13.38
CA GLU A 94 28.96 -15.66 12.56
C GLU A 94 29.66 -16.75 11.72
N SER A 95 29.69 -17.99 12.24
CA SER A 95 30.20 -19.15 11.52
C SER A 95 29.32 -19.58 10.33
N CYS A 96 27.99 -19.45 10.39
CA CYS A 96 27.09 -19.64 9.24
C CYS A 96 27.35 -18.62 8.13
N LEU A 97 27.81 -17.41 8.47
CA LEU A 97 28.12 -16.34 7.50
C LEU A 97 29.42 -16.58 6.72
N VAL A 98 30.46 -17.03 7.43
CA VAL A 98 31.72 -17.50 6.80
C VAL A 98 31.47 -18.75 5.95
N TRP A 99 30.57 -19.63 6.40
CA TRP A 99 30.16 -20.82 5.66
C TRP A 99 29.32 -20.48 4.42
N MET A 100 28.35 -19.56 4.50
CA MET A 100 27.58 -19.00 3.36
C MET A 100 28.49 -18.44 2.26
N TYR A 101 29.60 -17.80 2.65
CA TYR A 101 30.57 -17.23 1.73
C TYR A 101 31.38 -18.30 1.00
N ASN A 102 31.68 -19.40 1.68
CA ASN A 102 32.60 -20.40 1.19
C ASN A 102 31.88 -21.60 0.55
N HIS A 103 30.64 -21.92 0.95
CA HIS A 103 29.92 -23.12 0.56
C HIS A 103 28.47 -22.77 0.21
N THR A 104 28.03 -23.22 -0.97
CA THR A 104 26.77 -22.87 -1.65
C THR A 104 25.49 -23.42 -1.01
N GLY A 105 25.43 -23.62 0.31
CA GLY A 105 24.41 -24.48 0.95
C GLY A 105 23.39 -23.83 1.88
N GLU A 106 23.50 -22.55 2.21
CA GLU A 106 22.52 -21.86 3.07
C GLU A 106 21.71 -20.84 2.27
N GLU A 107 20.40 -21.09 2.13
CA GLU A 107 19.47 -20.23 1.42
C GLU A 107 18.69 -19.37 2.41
N ILE A 108 18.82 -18.04 2.30
CA ILE A 108 17.92 -17.11 2.96
C ILE A 108 16.51 -17.39 2.45
N LEU A 109 15.61 -17.81 3.35
CA LEU A 109 14.24 -18.13 2.99
C LEU A 109 13.45 -16.85 2.72
N GLN A 110 13.54 -15.90 3.66
CA GLN A 110 12.86 -14.61 3.53
C GLN A 110 13.42 -13.55 4.48
N PHE A 111 13.36 -12.29 4.05
CA PHE A 111 13.40 -11.11 4.90
C PHE A 111 11.96 -10.73 5.26
N LYS A 112 11.55 -10.81 6.53
CA LYS A 112 10.17 -10.47 6.91
C LYS A 112 9.83 -8.99 6.67
N GLN A 113 10.82 -8.11 6.75
CA GLN A 113 10.64 -6.69 6.46
C GLN A 113 10.47 -6.34 4.96
N ILE A 114 10.49 -7.31 4.04
CA ILE A 114 10.32 -7.08 2.61
C ILE A 114 9.11 -7.89 2.13
N ILE A 115 8.16 -7.28 1.42
CA ILE A 115 7.00 -8.03 0.91
C ILE A 115 7.30 -8.64 -0.46
N PRO A 116 7.02 -9.94 -0.69
CA PRO A 116 7.31 -10.62 -1.94
C PRO A 116 6.39 -10.21 -3.10
N LEU A 117 6.78 -10.58 -4.32
CA LEU A 117 6.36 -9.98 -5.58
C LEU A 117 4.96 -10.38 -6.09
N SER A 118 4.35 -11.44 -5.59
CA SER A 118 3.01 -11.82 -6.05
C SER A 118 2.21 -12.56 -4.97
N ASN A 119 0.89 -12.41 -5.02
CA ASN A 119 -0.02 -13.21 -4.21
C ASN A 119 0.01 -14.69 -4.65
N ASP A 120 0.37 -14.98 -5.90
CA ASP A 120 0.43 -16.35 -6.42
C ASP A 120 1.65 -17.11 -5.88
N ASP A 121 2.80 -16.46 -5.73
CA ASP A 121 4.01 -17.03 -5.09
C ASP A 121 3.80 -17.30 -3.59
N LEU A 122 2.89 -16.56 -2.94
CA LEU A 122 2.53 -16.79 -1.54
C LEU A 122 1.84 -18.14 -1.36
N TYR A 123 1.01 -18.60 -2.31
CA TYR A 123 0.21 -19.83 -2.15
C TYR A 123 1.01 -21.14 -2.28
N GLU A 124 2.02 -21.20 -3.15
CA GLU A 124 2.84 -22.40 -3.33
C GLU A 124 3.88 -22.55 -2.20
N HIS A 125 4.52 -21.46 -1.79
CA HIS A 125 5.56 -21.48 -0.75
C HIS A 125 5.01 -21.42 0.69
N ASP A 126 3.73 -21.04 0.87
CA ASP A 126 3.07 -21.08 2.19
C ASP A 126 3.18 -22.47 2.80
N ARG A 127 3.03 -23.55 2.01
CA ARG A 127 3.07 -24.94 2.50
C ARG A 127 4.43 -25.36 3.07
N GLN A 128 5.54 -24.81 2.56
CA GLN A 128 6.88 -25.12 3.07
C GLN A 128 7.26 -24.28 4.30
N LEU A 129 6.70 -23.06 4.43
CA LEU A 129 6.92 -22.20 5.60
C LEU A 129 5.99 -22.56 6.77
N THR A 130 4.77 -23.02 6.48
CA THR A 130 3.68 -23.28 7.47
C THR A 130 3.99 -24.35 8.51
N GLU A 131 4.96 -25.24 8.27
CA GLU A 131 5.39 -26.21 9.29
C GLU A 131 6.38 -25.63 10.30
N SER A 132 7.01 -24.48 10.02
CA SER A 132 8.23 -24.04 10.74
C SER A 132 8.03 -22.94 11.81
N GLU A 133 7.07 -22.02 11.69
CA GLU A 133 6.92 -20.91 12.67
C GLU A 133 5.46 -20.64 13.07
N LYS A 134 4.96 -21.42 14.03
CA LYS A 134 3.71 -21.07 14.75
C LYS A 134 3.91 -19.93 15.75
N VAL A 135 5.15 -19.57 16.06
CA VAL A 135 5.52 -18.59 17.10
C VAL A 135 6.41 -17.51 16.49
N CYS A 136 6.08 -16.25 16.74
CA CYS A 136 6.88 -15.12 16.28
C CYS A 136 8.18 -14.98 17.08
N LYS A 137 9.33 -15.06 16.42
CA LYS A 137 10.66 -14.85 17.03
C LYS A 137 10.80 -13.53 17.80
N LEU A 138 10.17 -12.45 17.31
CA LEU A 138 10.30 -11.11 17.90
C LEU A 138 9.51 -10.92 19.21
N CYS A 139 8.40 -11.65 19.42
CA CYS A 139 7.56 -11.45 20.61
C CYS A 139 7.11 -12.72 21.33
N GLY A 140 7.44 -13.90 20.82
CA GLY A 140 7.05 -15.19 21.40
C GLY A 140 5.56 -15.53 21.31
N LYS A 141 4.75 -14.71 20.63
CA LYS A 141 3.31 -14.96 20.47
C LYS A 141 3.01 -15.87 19.28
N LEU A 142 1.89 -16.60 19.38
CA LEU A 142 1.38 -17.40 18.27
C LEU A 142 1.00 -16.51 17.08
N ILE A 143 1.39 -16.96 15.88
CA ILE A 143 0.95 -16.37 14.62
C ILE A 143 -0.33 -17.10 14.23
N TYR A 144 -1.47 -16.45 14.47
CA TYR A 144 -2.77 -17.01 14.09
C TYR A 144 -2.99 -16.81 12.59
N LYS A 145 -3.30 -17.91 11.88
CA LYS A 145 -3.45 -17.99 10.41
C LYS A 145 -2.13 -17.84 9.64
N GLN A 146 -2.14 -18.32 8.40
CA GLN A 146 -1.09 -18.26 7.36
C GLN A 146 -0.68 -16.80 7.04
N THR A 147 -0.14 -16.09 8.02
CA THR A 147 0.22 -14.68 7.89
C THR A 147 1.73 -14.56 7.91
N LEU A 148 2.29 -13.97 6.86
CA LEU A 148 3.72 -13.73 6.70
C LEU A 148 4.31 -12.85 7.82
N LEU A 149 3.48 -11.99 8.40
CA LEU A 149 3.86 -10.98 9.39
C LEU A 149 3.07 -11.11 10.70
N CYS A 150 3.78 -11.07 11.82
CA CYS A 150 3.16 -11.00 13.13
C CYS A 150 2.53 -9.62 13.36
N SER A 151 1.21 -9.59 13.47
CA SER A 151 0.42 -8.37 13.71
C SER A 151 0.76 -7.63 15.01
N ASN A 152 1.40 -8.29 15.98
CA ASN A 152 1.90 -7.66 17.21
C ASN A 152 3.26 -6.98 17.05
N CYS A 153 4.02 -7.33 16.00
CA CYS A 153 5.38 -6.83 15.77
C CYS A 153 5.47 -5.88 14.57
N TYR A 154 4.53 -5.98 13.64
CA TYR A 154 4.45 -5.17 12.42
C TYR A 154 3.18 -4.32 12.47
N LEU A 155 3.30 -3.13 13.06
CA LEU A 155 2.19 -2.24 13.35
C LEU A 155 2.03 -1.18 12.25
N ILE A 156 0.89 -1.21 11.58
CA ILE A 156 0.47 -0.17 10.64
C ILE A 156 -0.09 1.00 11.43
N SER A 157 0.19 2.23 10.98
CA SER A 157 -0.51 3.42 11.46
C SER A 157 -0.86 4.34 10.31
N SER A 158 -1.79 5.26 10.56
CA SER A 158 -2.11 6.35 9.66
C SER A 158 -1.80 7.69 10.32
N GLY A 159 -1.76 8.75 9.54
CA GLY A 159 -1.66 10.11 10.03
C GLY A 159 -1.99 11.10 8.94
N TRP A 160 -1.59 12.35 9.19
CA TRP A 160 -1.80 13.47 8.28
C TRP A 160 -0.48 14.21 8.07
N VAL A 161 -0.23 14.63 6.83
CA VAL A 161 0.89 15.51 6.48
C VAL A 161 0.35 16.75 5.77
N LYS A 162 1.04 17.88 5.89
CA LYS A 162 0.63 19.12 5.24
C LYS A 162 0.94 19.02 3.75
N SER A 163 -0.05 19.30 2.89
CA SER A 163 0.19 19.42 1.45
C SER A 163 0.78 20.77 1.09
N THR A 164 1.77 20.75 0.22
CA THR A 164 2.41 21.95 -0.35
C THR A 164 1.44 22.76 -1.19
N LEU A 165 0.65 22.09 -2.05
CA LEU A 165 -0.19 22.76 -3.04
C LEU A 165 -1.56 23.16 -2.48
N ALA A 166 -2.22 22.24 -1.77
CA ALA A 166 -3.57 22.48 -1.26
C ALA A 166 -3.59 23.24 0.07
N LYS A 167 -2.42 23.40 0.74
CA LYS A 167 -2.31 23.88 2.14
C LYS A 167 -3.26 23.16 3.12
N LYS A 168 -3.73 21.97 2.74
CA LYS A 168 -4.64 21.09 3.49
C LYS A 168 -3.88 19.88 4.01
N LEU A 169 -4.41 19.26 5.06
CA LEU A 169 -3.91 17.99 5.55
C LEU A 169 -4.28 16.86 4.59
N ILE A 170 -3.30 16.02 4.26
CA ILE A 170 -3.47 14.87 3.38
C ILE A 170 -3.16 13.58 4.12
N PRO A 171 -3.88 12.48 3.83
CA PRO A 171 -3.66 11.20 4.50
C PRO A 171 -2.27 10.64 4.17
N ILE A 172 -1.63 10.08 5.19
CA ILE A 172 -0.39 9.30 5.07
C ILE A 172 -0.58 7.98 5.81
N LEU A 173 -0.12 6.89 5.19
CA LEU A 173 -0.13 5.55 5.73
C LEU A 173 1.31 5.11 5.98
N TYR A 174 1.58 4.58 7.16
CA TYR A 174 2.89 4.11 7.60
C TYR A 174 2.89 2.59 7.64
N LEU A 175 3.60 1.97 6.70
CA LEU A 175 3.79 0.53 6.61
C LEU A 175 5.08 0.10 7.33
N PRO A 176 5.03 -0.96 8.16
CA PRO A 176 6.17 -1.45 8.92
C PRO A 176 7.16 -2.31 8.11
N TRP A 177 7.05 -2.31 6.77
CA TRP A 177 7.89 -3.07 5.84
C TRP A 177 8.26 -2.24 4.59
N TRP A 178 9.23 -2.75 3.83
CA TRP A 178 9.69 -2.25 2.54
C TRP A 178 8.76 -2.74 1.42
N ASP A 179 8.11 -1.81 0.75
CA ASP A 179 7.16 -2.07 -0.32
C ASP A 179 7.89 -2.26 -1.66
N ALA A 180 8.33 -3.47 -1.99
CA ALA A 180 9.16 -3.72 -3.16
C ALA A 180 8.42 -3.61 -4.52
N TYR A 181 7.11 -3.38 -4.53
CA TYR A 181 6.33 -3.35 -5.76
C TYR A 181 6.72 -2.16 -6.67
N ASN A 182 6.87 -2.45 -7.96
CA ASN A 182 7.08 -1.44 -9.00
C ASN A 182 5.76 -0.88 -9.55
N ASN A 183 4.63 -1.39 -9.09
CA ASN A 183 3.29 -1.03 -9.55
C ASN A 183 2.54 -0.34 -8.41
N CYS A 184 1.74 0.66 -8.76
CA CYS A 184 0.89 1.34 -7.80
C CYS A 184 -0.09 0.36 -7.17
N VAL A 185 -0.19 0.37 -5.84
CA VAL A 185 -1.17 -0.45 -5.12
C VAL A 185 -2.57 -0.26 -5.69
N SER A 186 -2.89 0.99 -6.04
CA SER A 186 -4.23 1.46 -6.34
C SER A 186 -4.60 1.14 -7.81
N CYS A 187 -3.87 1.70 -8.79
CA CYS A 187 -4.18 1.52 -10.21
C CYS A 187 -3.45 0.36 -10.90
N LYS A 188 -2.45 -0.25 -10.26
CA LYS A 188 -1.54 -1.24 -10.86
C LYS A 188 -0.63 -0.71 -11.98
N GLU A 189 -0.72 0.57 -12.34
CA GLU A 189 0.23 1.20 -13.28
C GLU A 189 1.65 1.23 -12.71
N LYS A 190 2.63 1.23 -13.61
CA LYS A 190 4.05 1.31 -13.25
C LYS A 190 4.35 2.63 -12.53
N LEU A 191 5.07 2.53 -11.42
CA LEU A 191 5.52 3.67 -10.65
C LEU A 191 6.71 4.35 -11.33
N ILE A 192 6.75 5.68 -11.22
CA ILE A 192 7.86 6.51 -11.67
C ILE A 192 8.84 6.65 -10.50
N PHE A 193 10.10 6.33 -10.74
CA PHE A 193 11.17 6.38 -9.75
C PHE A 193 11.78 7.77 -9.73
N LEU A 194 11.78 8.42 -8.55
CA LEU A 194 12.31 9.77 -8.36
C LEU A 194 13.73 9.74 -7.75
N SER A 195 13.97 8.77 -6.87
CA SER A 195 15.26 8.55 -6.23
C SER A 195 15.45 7.06 -5.89
N ASP A 196 16.50 6.73 -5.15
CA ASP A 196 16.79 5.41 -4.58
C ASP A 196 15.83 4.95 -3.45
N CYS A 197 14.91 5.81 -3.04
CA CYS A 197 13.97 5.61 -1.92
C CYS A 197 12.57 6.21 -2.20
N GLN A 198 12.35 6.80 -3.37
CA GLN A 198 11.12 7.52 -3.69
C GLN A 198 10.59 7.13 -5.05
N LYS A 199 9.30 6.78 -5.07
CA LYS A 199 8.56 6.47 -6.30
C LYS A 199 7.15 6.97 -6.19
N TRP A 200 6.50 7.22 -7.32
CA TRP A 200 5.16 7.77 -7.33
C TRP A 200 4.32 7.31 -8.49
N CYS A 201 3.01 7.36 -8.28
CA CYS A 201 2.02 7.09 -9.29
C CYS A 201 1.43 8.41 -9.78
N SER A 202 1.70 8.79 -11.03
CA SER A 202 1.10 9.97 -11.65
C SER A 202 -0.41 9.83 -11.88
N TYR A 203 -0.90 8.59 -12.03
CA TYR A 203 -2.31 8.29 -12.25
C TYR A 203 -3.18 8.40 -10.99
N CYS A 204 -2.60 8.13 -9.82
CA CYS A 204 -3.31 8.19 -8.54
C CYS A 204 -2.85 9.35 -7.66
N ILE A 205 -1.78 10.05 -8.06
CA ILE A 205 -1.08 11.05 -7.24
C ILE A 205 -0.78 10.46 -5.85
N ILE A 206 -0.12 9.30 -5.84
CA ILE A 206 0.30 8.59 -4.62
C ILE A 206 1.81 8.52 -4.60
N PHE A 207 2.41 8.92 -3.48
CA PHE A 207 3.85 8.84 -3.25
C PHE A 207 4.19 7.72 -2.30
N TYR A 208 5.30 7.07 -2.58
CA TYR A 208 5.92 6.05 -1.74
C TYR A 208 7.29 6.57 -1.36
N THR A 209 7.51 6.75 -0.06
CA THR A 209 8.81 7.13 0.48
C THR A 209 9.28 6.06 1.45
N GLU A 210 10.40 5.43 1.12
CA GLU A 210 10.90 4.25 1.83
C GLU A 210 12.16 4.61 2.63
N CYS A 211 12.37 3.95 3.77
CA CYS A 211 13.49 4.27 4.66
C CYS A 211 14.55 3.16 4.64
N ARG A 212 15.73 3.46 4.11
CA ARG A 212 16.90 2.55 4.08
C ARG A 212 17.44 2.14 5.44
N TYR A 213 17.08 2.84 6.51
CA TYR A 213 17.57 2.52 7.86
C TYR A 213 16.62 1.62 8.64
N CYS A 214 15.35 1.54 8.22
CA CYS A 214 14.28 0.88 8.98
C CYS A 214 13.51 -0.15 8.18
N LEU A 215 13.65 -0.14 6.85
CA LEU A 215 12.83 -0.93 5.92
C LEU A 215 11.34 -0.70 6.16
N THR A 216 10.93 0.56 6.23
CA THR A 216 9.52 0.98 6.38
C THR A 216 9.13 1.86 5.21
N THR A 217 7.85 1.82 4.82
CA THR A 217 7.31 2.60 3.71
C THR A 217 6.28 3.58 4.22
N ASN A 218 6.35 4.84 3.82
CA ASN A 218 5.24 5.77 3.95
C ASN A 218 4.54 5.92 2.59
N ILE A 219 3.22 5.75 2.57
CA ILE A 219 2.37 6.00 1.40
C ILE A 219 1.59 7.29 1.63
N ILE A 220 1.79 8.28 0.77
CA ILE A 220 1.16 9.60 0.87
C ILE A 220 0.11 9.74 -0.23
N PHE A 221 -1.13 10.01 0.15
CA PHE A 221 -2.27 10.13 -0.77
C PHE A 221 -2.50 11.60 -1.16
N GLY A 222 -1.55 12.13 -1.92
CA GLY A 222 -1.47 13.53 -2.33
C GLY A 222 -0.02 14.03 -2.37
N ILE A 223 0.17 15.33 -2.52
CA ILE A 223 1.51 15.93 -2.66
C ILE A 223 1.92 16.59 -1.35
N ALA A 224 3.10 16.21 -0.85
CA ALA A 224 3.83 16.87 0.23
C ALA A 224 5.25 17.20 -0.24
N ASP A 225 5.86 18.20 0.40
CA ASP A 225 7.25 18.65 0.20
C ASP A 225 8.25 17.73 0.92
N GLN A 226 7.80 17.07 1.98
CA GLN A 226 8.62 16.15 2.75
C GLN A 226 7.79 15.01 3.35
N SER A 227 8.49 13.92 3.65
CA SER A 227 7.99 12.77 4.39
C SER A 227 8.93 12.46 5.53
N GLN A 228 8.41 12.19 6.71
CA GLN A 228 9.22 11.78 7.85
C GLN A 228 9.01 10.29 8.15
N CYS A 229 10.09 9.52 8.21
CA CYS A 229 10.01 8.12 8.63
C CYS A 229 9.44 8.04 10.05
N LYS A 230 8.33 7.30 10.23
CA LYS A 230 7.66 7.22 11.54
C LYS A 230 8.55 6.63 12.62
N LYS A 231 9.39 5.65 12.26
CA LYS A 231 10.30 4.92 13.15
C LYS A 231 11.54 5.74 13.55
N CYS A 232 12.34 6.16 12.57
CA CYS A 232 13.64 6.81 12.85
C CYS A 232 13.66 8.33 12.71
N LYS A 233 12.50 8.95 12.43
CA LYS A 233 12.34 10.42 12.33
C LYS A 233 13.17 11.12 11.25
N ARG A 234 13.91 10.38 10.42
CA ARG A 234 14.62 10.91 9.25
C ARG A 234 13.62 11.50 8.25
N ILE A 235 13.96 12.66 7.72
CA ILE A 235 13.16 13.41 6.76
C ILE A 235 13.69 13.12 5.35
N SER A 236 12.76 12.89 4.42
CA SER A 236 13.02 12.77 2.99
C SER A 236 12.25 13.86 2.26
N PHE A 237 12.95 14.73 1.55
CA PHE A 237 12.34 15.77 0.72
C PHE A 237 11.84 15.17 -0.59
N ILE A 238 10.68 15.61 -1.06
CA ILE A 238 10.04 15.13 -2.27
C ILE A 238 10.09 16.24 -3.31
N THR A 239 10.71 15.98 -4.46
CA THR A 239 10.83 16.95 -5.57
C THR A 239 10.19 16.36 -6.82
N ILE A 240 9.16 17.03 -7.36
CA ILE A 240 8.42 16.58 -8.55
C ILE A 240 8.12 17.79 -9.44
N ASP A 241 8.20 17.59 -10.74
CA ASP A 241 7.67 18.55 -11.71
C ASP A 241 6.14 18.43 -11.78
N MET A 242 5.47 19.50 -11.35
CA MET A 242 4.02 19.56 -11.14
C MET A 242 3.25 20.29 -12.24
N THR A 243 3.93 20.67 -13.33
CA THR A 243 3.39 21.52 -14.41
C THR A 243 2.05 21.05 -14.99
N ASN A 244 1.73 19.75 -14.91
CA ASN A 244 0.52 19.16 -15.51
C ASN A 244 -0.59 18.77 -14.52
N ILE A 245 -0.43 18.94 -13.21
CA ILE A 245 -1.44 18.50 -12.21
C ILE A 245 -2.27 19.67 -11.70
N LYS A 246 -3.55 19.72 -12.09
CA LYS A 246 -4.50 20.75 -11.65
C LYS A 246 -4.94 20.55 -10.19
N GLY A 247 -5.16 21.65 -9.46
CA GLY A 247 -5.43 21.64 -8.02
C GLY A 247 -6.67 20.85 -7.56
N TYR A 248 -7.74 20.81 -8.35
CA TYR A 248 -8.97 20.09 -7.99
C TYR A 248 -8.80 18.56 -7.95
N PHE A 249 -7.88 17.99 -8.74
CA PHE A 249 -7.58 16.55 -8.67
C PHE A 249 -7.05 16.15 -7.29
N LEU A 250 -6.30 17.04 -6.64
CA LEU A 250 -5.74 16.79 -5.32
C LEU A 250 -6.81 16.75 -4.23
N GLU A 251 -7.78 17.66 -4.28
CA GLU A 251 -8.85 17.72 -3.27
C GLU A 251 -9.69 16.45 -3.25
N ILE A 252 -9.97 15.93 -4.43
CA ILE A 252 -10.79 14.72 -4.61
C ILE A 252 -10.00 13.49 -4.17
N ASN A 253 -8.70 13.43 -4.51
CA ASN A 253 -7.83 12.38 -4.02
C ASN A 253 -7.80 12.33 -2.48
N ILE A 254 -7.66 13.48 -1.83
CA ILE A 254 -7.64 13.60 -0.37
C ILE A 254 -8.94 13.08 0.24
N ARG A 255 -10.10 13.48 -0.29
CA ARG A 255 -11.43 13.10 0.25
C ARG A 255 -11.61 11.59 0.28
N ASN A 256 -11.25 10.91 -0.82
CA ASN A 256 -11.44 9.48 -0.96
C ASN A 256 -10.52 8.66 -0.03
N HIS A 257 -9.32 9.18 0.24
CA HIS A 257 -8.35 8.52 1.11
C HIS A 257 -8.52 8.85 2.60
N LYS A 258 -9.42 9.78 2.99
CA LYS A 258 -9.70 10.04 4.42
C LYS A 258 -10.17 8.79 5.16
N HIS A 259 -10.84 7.87 4.45
CA HIS A 259 -11.31 6.61 5.02
C HIS A 259 -10.18 5.65 5.44
N ILE A 260 -8.94 5.85 4.97
CA ILE A 260 -7.77 5.08 5.41
C ILE A 260 -7.52 5.25 6.91
N ALA A 261 -7.69 6.46 7.44
CA ALA A 261 -7.49 6.69 8.85
C ALA A 261 -8.47 5.86 9.70
N ASN A 262 -9.74 5.83 9.30
CA ASN A 262 -10.78 5.03 9.98
C ASN A 262 -10.51 3.53 9.87
N TYR A 263 -10.09 3.05 8.69
CA TYR A 263 -9.75 1.63 8.52
C TYR A 263 -8.62 1.23 9.47
N VAL A 264 -7.48 1.93 9.43
CA VAL A 264 -6.30 1.56 10.24
C VAL A 264 -6.62 1.59 11.74
N ASN A 265 -7.46 2.51 12.19
CA ASN A 265 -7.85 2.59 13.60
C ASN A 265 -8.80 1.48 14.06
N ASN A 266 -9.59 0.90 13.15
CA ASN A 266 -10.61 -0.10 13.45
C ASN A 266 -10.19 -1.54 13.10
N VAL A 267 -9.03 -1.74 12.48
CA VAL A 267 -8.53 -3.06 12.13
C VAL A 267 -8.27 -3.88 13.39
N ASN A 268 -8.80 -5.11 13.41
CA ASN A 268 -8.57 -6.05 14.50
C ASN A 268 -7.06 -6.36 14.60
N LYS A 269 -6.49 -6.28 15.80
CA LYS A 269 -5.07 -6.59 16.06
C LYS A 269 -4.65 -8.01 15.64
N ASN A 270 -5.60 -8.90 15.35
CA ASN A 270 -5.35 -10.27 14.91
C ASN A 270 -5.55 -10.49 13.40
N SER A 271 -5.82 -9.44 12.60
CA SER A 271 -5.90 -9.58 11.14
C SER A 271 -4.51 -9.56 10.50
N ASN A 272 -4.43 -10.07 9.26
CA ASN A 272 -3.21 -9.99 8.48
C ASN A 272 -2.92 -8.53 8.13
N PRO A 273 -1.76 -7.97 8.51
CA PRO A 273 -1.39 -6.59 8.16
C PRO A 273 -1.45 -6.31 6.65
N LEU A 274 -1.21 -7.32 5.81
CA LEU A 274 -1.22 -7.17 4.35
C LEU A 274 -2.61 -6.91 3.76
N GLU A 275 -3.71 -7.13 4.50
CA GLU A 275 -5.07 -6.79 4.06
C GLU A 275 -5.25 -5.29 3.80
N VAL A 276 -4.36 -4.43 4.32
CA VAL A 276 -4.33 -3.00 4.01
C VAL A 276 -4.24 -2.73 2.50
N TYR A 277 -3.53 -3.56 1.74
CA TYR A 277 -3.43 -3.39 0.30
C TYR A 277 -4.79 -3.59 -0.39
N ASN A 278 -5.58 -4.57 0.04
CA ASN A 278 -6.94 -4.78 -0.46
C ASN A 278 -7.84 -3.60 -0.16
N PHE A 279 -7.69 -3.01 1.04
CA PHE A 279 -8.44 -1.81 1.40
C PHE A 279 -8.07 -0.62 0.49
N ILE A 280 -6.77 -0.38 0.23
CA ILE A 280 -6.34 0.72 -0.64
C ILE A 280 -6.82 0.49 -2.08
N ILE A 281 -6.77 -0.74 -2.60
CA ILE A 281 -7.33 -1.09 -3.91
C ILE A 281 -8.82 -0.76 -3.97
N SER A 282 -9.57 -1.04 -2.91
CA SER A 282 -11.00 -0.75 -2.85
C SER A 282 -11.33 0.74 -3.00
N LEU A 283 -10.39 1.60 -2.58
CA LEU A 283 -10.41 3.06 -2.68
C LEU A 283 -9.84 3.59 -4.00
N TYR A 284 -9.28 2.74 -4.88
CA TYR A 284 -8.69 3.17 -6.14
C TYR A 284 -9.69 3.93 -7.01
N ILE A 285 -9.26 5.10 -7.48
CA ILE A 285 -9.96 5.98 -8.39
C ILE A 285 -9.02 6.31 -9.55
N PRO A 286 -9.37 5.99 -10.81
CA PRO A 286 -8.54 6.32 -11.95
C PRO A 286 -8.60 7.83 -12.22
N PHE A 287 -7.58 8.61 -11.81
CA PHE A 287 -7.53 10.05 -12.10
C PHE A 287 -7.02 10.34 -13.51
N LYS A 288 -6.11 9.53 -14.07
CA LYS A 288 -5.52 9.85 -15.38
C LYS A 288 -6.52 9.97 -16.53
N PRO A 289 -7.50 9.06 -16.71
CA PRO A 289 -8.51 9.24 -17.77
C PRO A 289 -9.25 10.58 -17.67
N LEU A 290 -9.43 11.10 -16.45
CA LEU A 290 -10.04 12.39 -16.20
C LEU A 290 -9.05 13.57 -16.40
N ILE A 291 -7.79 13.41 -16.01
CA ILE A 291 -6.70 14.39 -16.25
C ILE A 291 -6.48 14.57 -17.76
N ASP A 292 -6.35 13.46 -18.48
CA ASP A 292 -6.14 13.46 -19.93
C ASP A 292 -7.35 14.12 -20.61
N TRP A 293 -8.58 13.72 -20.25
CA TRP A 293 -9.80 14.30 -20.85
C TRP A 293 -9.93 15.82 -20.64
N ILE A 294 -9.71 16.31 -19.42
CA ILE A 294 -9.81 17.75 -19.10
C ILE A 294 -8.60 18.54 -19.65
N SER A 295 -7.56 17.85 -20.12
CA SER A 295 -6.46 18.48 -20.87
C SER A 295 -6.80 18.61 -22.36
N TYR A 296 -7.62 17.70 -22.92
CA TYR A 296 -8.04 17.72 -24.33
C TYR A 296 -9.32 18.54 -24.61
N SER A 297 -10.24 18.65 -23.64
CA SER A 297 -11.47 19.44 -23.78
C SER A 297 -11.53 20.58 -22.76
N PRO A 298 -11.41 21.85 -23.20
CA PRO A 298 -11.65 23.02 -22.34
C PRO A 298 -13.12 23.15 -21.91
N VAL A 299 -14.03 22.46 -22.60
CA VAL A 299 -15.45 22.41 -22.23
C VAL A 299 -15.56 21.55 -20.97
N ALA A 300 -16.03 22.15 -19.88
CA ALA A 300 -16.03 21.61 -18.53
C ALA A 300 -17.09 20.49 -18.33
N THR A 301 -17.14 19.51 -19.22
CA THR A 301 -18.11 18.41 -19.17
C THR A 301 -17.37 17.09 -18.93
N ILE A 302 -17.71 16.45 -17.82
CA ILE A 302 -17.15 15.13 -17.47
C ILE A 302 -17.89 14.10 -18.31
N PRO A 303 -17.20 13.22 -19.05
CA PRO A 303 -17.86 12.21 -19.85
C PRO A 303 -18.50 11.16 -18.94
N ILE A 304 -19.60 10.58 -19.40
CA ILE A 304 -20.26 9.46 -18.72
C ILE A 304 -19.32 8.24 -18.80
N MET A 305 -18.58 8.01 -17.71
CA MET A 305 -17.52 7.00 -17.61
C MET A 305 -17.97 5.69 -16.94
N PHE A 306 -19.24 5.60 -16.55
CA PHE A 306 -19.78 4.46 -15.84
C PHE A 306 -20.70 3.57 -16.68
N ILE A 307 -21.07 4.00 -17.89
CA ILE A 307 -21.84 3.16 -18.82
C ILE A 307 -20.83 2.46 -19.76
N PRO A 308 -20.95 1.14 -19.98
CA PRO A 308 -20.11 0.45 -20.96
C PRO A 308 -20.37 0.93 -22.39
N PHE A 309 -19.31 1.00 -23.19
CA PHE A 309 -19.40 1.26 -24.64
C PHE A 309 -19.68 -0.01 -25.46
N ASP A 310 -19.37 -1.18 -24.91
CA ASP A 310 -19.51 -2.49 -25.53
C ASP A 310 -20.01 -3.52 -24.51
N ASP A 311 -20.17 -4.77 -24.93
CA ASP A 311 -20.70 -5.81 -24.06
C ASP A 311 -19.70 -6.33 -23.00
N ASN A 312 -18.57 -5.67 -22.81
CA ASN A 312 -17.57 -6.07 -21.83
C ASN A 312 -18.16 -6.20 -20.43
N THR A 313 -17.67 -7.21 -19.70
CA THR A 313 -18.02 -7.47 -18.30
C THR A 313 -17.22 -6.60 -17.34
N ILE A 314 -16.09 -6.07 -17.80
CA ILE A 314 -15.13 -5.29 -17.03
C ILE A 314 -15.18 -3.83 -17.47
N CYS A 315 -15.26 -2.93 -16.50
CA CYS A 315 -15.24 -1.50 -16.73
C CYS A 315 -13.93 -1.05 -17.39
N HIS A 316 -14.05 -0.33 -18.50
CA HIS A 316 -12.90 0.19 -19.24
C HIS A 316 -12.01 1.08 -18.37
N TYR A 317 -12.62 1.92 -17.53
CA TYR A 317 -11.93 2.94 -16.75
C TYR A 317 -11.33 2.41 -15.44
N CYS A 318 -12.09 1.66 -14.66
CA CYS A 318 -11.65 1.22 -13.33
C CYS A 318 -11.30 -0.27 -13.24
N ARG A 319 -11.48 -1.02 -14.34
CA ARG A 319 -11.22 -2.48 -14.43
C ARG A 319 -12.01 -3.33 -13.42
N ARG A 320 -13.05 -2.79 -12.79
CA ARG A 320 -14.00 -3.53 -11.94
C ARG A 320 -15.13 -4.11 -12.79
N LEU A 321 -15.75 -5.17 -12.30
CA LEU A 321 -16.95 -5.73 -12.95
C LEU A 321 -18.07 -4.70 -12.99
N TYR A 322 -18.79 -4.66 -14.11
CA TYR A 322 -20.03 -3.89 -14.20
C TYR A 322 -21.10 -4.50 -13.29
N SER A 323 -21.82 -3.63 -12.60
CA SER A 323 -23.07 -3.95 -11.91
C SER A 323 -24.22 -3.89 -12.91
N LYS A 324 -25.39 -4.40 -12.52
CA LYS A 324 -26.62 -4.31 -13.30
C LYS A 324 -27.67 -3.58 -12.47
N THR A 325 -28.44 -2.70 -13.10
CA THR A 325 -29.60 -2.08 -12.44
C THR A 325 -30.62 -3.15 -12.04
N LEU A 326 -31.39 -2.87 -10.98
CA LEU A 326 -32.33 -3.85 -10.40
C LEU A 326 -33.39 -4.31 -11.41
N LEU A 327 -34.10 -3.35 -12.01
CA LEU A 327 -35.26 -3.57 -12.88
C LEU A 327 -34.87 -3.91 -14.32
N PHE A 328 -34.08 -3.07 -14.96
CA PHE A 328 -33.81 -3.16 -16.40
C PHE A 328 -32.52 -3.90 -16.75
N LYS A 329 -31.76 -4.36 -15.75
CA LYS A 329 -30.47 -5.07 -15.91
C LYS A 329 -29.45 -4.30 -16.77
N GLN A 330 -29.57 -2.97 -16.85
CA GLN A 330 -28.63 -2.12 -17.57
C GLN A 330 -27.28 -2.18 -16.87
N LYS A 331 -26.21 -2.43 -17.64
CA LYS A 331 -24.86 -2.49 -17.09
C LYS A 331 -24.40 -1.09 -16.72
N TYR A 332 -23.87 -0.93 -15.52
CA TYR A 332 -23.25 0.31 -15.08
C TYR A 332 -22.13 0.02 -14.07
N CYS A 333 -21.10 0.85 -14.04
CA CYS A 333 -20.01 0.69 -13.11
C CYS A 333 -20.33 1.48 -11.84
N LYS A 334 -20.74 0.75 -10.79
CA LYS A 334 -21.06 1.34 -9.48
C LYS A 334 -19.97 2.28 -8.96
N HIS A 335 -18.71 1.89 -9.18
CA HIS A 335 -17.57 2.68 -8.77
C HIS A 335 -17.39 3.94 -9.61
N CYS A 336 -17.47 3.88 -10.95
CA CYS A 336 -17.35 5.08 -11.78
C CYS A 336 -18.56 6.02 -11.64
N LEU A 337 -19.75 5.51 -11.31
CA LEU A 337 -20.93 6.35 -11.03
C LEU A 337 -20.71 7.17 -9.76
N PHE A 338 -20.24 6.53 -8.68
CA PHE A 338 -19.86 7.22 -7.45
C PHE A 338 -18.91 8.39 -7.73
N LEU A 339 -17.94 8.16 -8.61
CA LEU A 339 -16.98 9.18 -9.02
C LEU A 339 -17.63 10.30 -9.78
N TYR A 340 -18.40 9.98 -10.81
CA TYR A 340 -19.12 10.95 -11.62
C TYR A 340 -19.91 11.93 -10.74
N ILE A 341 -20.67 11.40 -9.76
CA ILE A 341 -21.45 12.21 -8.80
C ILE A 341 -20.55 13.09 -7.91
N ALA A 342 -19.47 12.51 -7.38
CA ALA A 342 -18.53 13.26 -6.53
C ALA A 342 -17.86 14.42 -7.29
N TYR A 343 -17.53 14.23 -8.57
CA TYR A 343 -16.88 15.26 -9.38
C TYR A 343 -17.83 16.37 -9.83
N THR A 344 -19.09 16.05 -10.13
CA THR A 344 -20.10 17.03 -10.60
C THR A 344 -20.65 17.88 -9.46
N THR A 345 -20.65 17.38 -8.23
CA THR A 345 -21.13 18.13 -7.04
C THR A 345 -20.11 19.13 -6.48
N ASP A 346 -18.81 18.90 -6.67
CA ASP A 346 -17.74 19.71 -6.06
C ASP A 346 -17.17 20.84 -6.97
N ASN A 347 -17.50 20.86 -8.28
CA ASN A 347 -17.04 21.92 -9.19
C ASN A 347 -18.07 23.06 -9.30
N ILE A 348 -17.83 24.17 -8.59
CA ILE A 348 -18.65 25.40 -8.65
C ILE A 348 -18.78 25.97 -10.08
N ASN A 349 -17.88 25.60 -11.01
CA ASN A 349 -17.91 26.04 -12.40
C ASN A 349 -18.32 24.95 -13.42
N ILE A 350 -18.60 23.71 -13.01
CA ILE A 350 -19.30 22.73 -13.88
C ILE A 350 -20.79 22.94 -13.63
N LYS A 351 -21.31 24.01 -14.21
CA LYS A 351 -22.73 24.33 -14.16
C LYS A 351 -23.48 23.20 -14.86
N ASN A 352 -24.28 22.46 -14.08
CA ASN A 352 -25.46 21.69 -14.50
C ASN A 352 -25.24 20.68 -15.64
N ILE A 353 -24.67 19.51 -15.34
CA ILE A 353 -24.84 18.30 -16.19
C ILE A 353 -25.11 17.10 -15.30
N ILE A 354 -26.24 17.14 -14.61
CA ILE A 354 -26.87 15.89 -14.19
C ILE A 354 -28.34 15.96 -14.56
N ASP A 355 -28.62 16.14 -15.85
CA ASP A 355 -29.92 15.76 -16.42
C ASP A 355 -29.86 14.26 -16.77
N MET A 356 -29.63 13.43 -15.75
CA MET A 356 -29.77 11.98 -15.89
C MET A 356 -31.01 11.55 -15.12
N ASP A 357 -31.98 11.01 -15.84
CA ASP A 357 -33.13 10.34 -15.26
C ASP A 357 -32.66 9.03 -14.63
N VAL A 358 -32.30 9.11 -13.35
CA VAL A 358 -31.93 7.94 -12.53
C VAL A 358 -32.99 7.72 -11.49
N TYR A 359 -33.39 6.47 -11.29
CA TYR A 359 -34.24 6.06 -10.18
C TYR A 359 -33.38 5.27 -9.20
N VAL A 360 -33.12 5.86 -8.03
CA VAL A 360 -32.24 5.29 -7.00
C VAL A 360 -33.11 4.73 -5.90
N CYS A 361 -32.91 3.45 -5.54
CA CYS A 361 -33.59 2.85 -4.40
C CYS A 361 -32.60 2.58 -3.27
N ALA A 362 -33.05 2.80 -2.03
CA ALA A 362 -32.26 2.50 -0.86
C ALA A 362 -32.30 1.00 -0.57
N ASN A 363 -31.14 0.40 -0.37
CA ASN A 363 -31.05 -0.93 0.22
C ASN A 363 -31.15 -0.79 1.74
N ASN A 364 -31.67 -1.83 2.40
CA ASN A 364 -31.86 -1.91 3.85
C ASN A 364 -30.54 -1.97 4.67
N ILE A 365 -29.43 -1.54 4.08
CA ILE A 365 -28.08 -1.56 4.65
C ILE A 365 -27.84 -0.20 5.33
N LYS A 366 -27.58 -0.23 6.64
CA LYS A 366 -27.19 0.98 7.40
C LYS A 366 -25.94 1.60 6.79
N CYS A 367 -25.96 2.91 6.59
CA CYS A 367 -24.85 3.67 6.05
C CYS A 367 -24.62 4.93 6.88
N ASP A 368 -23.37 5.23 7.23
CA ASP A 368 -23.00 6.41 8.04
C ASP A 368 -23.29 7.75 7.34
N LYS A 369 -23.61 7.74 6.04
CA LYS A 369 -23.90 8.95 5.25
C LYS A 369 -25.37 9.33 5.23
N HIS A 370 -26.27 8.41 5.52
CA HIS A 370 -27.70 8.62 5.39
C HIS A 370 -28.40 8.15 6.65
N GLU A 371 -29.42 8.88 7.08
CA GLU A 371 -30.32 8.39 8.13
C GLU A 371 -31.02 7.10 7.66
N PRO A 372 -31.48 6.24 8.59
CA PRO A 372 -32.25 5.05 8.23
C PRO A 372 -33.45 5.44 7.36
N ARG A 373 -33.55 4.84 6.18
CA ARG A 373 -34.63 5.07 5.22
C ARG A 373 -35.59 3.89 5.25
N ASP A 374 -36.85 4.15 4.93
CA ASP A 374 -37.85 3.09 4.76
C ASP A 374 -37.46 2.15 3.61
N LEU A 375 -37.93 0.90 3.70
CA LEU A 375 -37.64 -0.19 2.75
C LEU A 375 -37.99 0.17 1.29
N ASP A 376 -38.97 1.04 1.09
CA ASP A 376 -39.48 1.46 -0.22
C ASP A 376 -38.97 2.84 -0.65
N PHE A 377 -37.94 3.38 0.04
CA PHE A 377 -37.40 4.68 -0.33
C PHE A 377 -36.74 4.62 -1.70
N CYS A 378 -37.31 5.35 -2.67
CA CYS A 378 -36.68 5.62 -3.94
C CYS A 378 -36.76 7.12 -4.27
N THR A 379 -35.74 7.61 -4.96
CA THR A 379 -35.52 9.02 -5.26
C THR A 379 -35.00 9.17 -6.68
N GLN A 380 -35.39 10.26 -7.34
CA GLN A 380 -34.81 10.64 -8.64
C GLN A 380 -33.56 11.52 -8.48
N ASN A 381 -33.25 11.93 -7.25
CA ASN A 381 -32.08 12.75 -6.97
C ASN A 381 -30.82 11.88 -6.87
N ILE A 382 -29.99 11.89 -7.92
CA ILE A 382 -28.73 11.13 -7.93
C ILE A 382 -27.77 11.52 -6.79
N GLN A 383 -27.90 12.73 -6.22
CA GLN A 383 -27.06 13.17 -5.11
C GLN A 383 -27.32 12.38 -3.82
N GLU A 384 -28.49 11.74 -3.70
CA GLU A 384 -28.85 10.87 -2.59
C GLU A 384 -28.35 9.43 -2.75
N TRP A 385 -27.64 9.14 -3.85
CA TRP A 385 -27.05 7.84 -4.13
C TRP A 385 -25.80 7.60 -3.29
N CYS A 386 -25.71 6.43 -2.68
CA CYS A 386 -24.56 5.98 -1.91
C CYS A 386 -24.08 4.61 -2.35
N LYS A 387 -22.75 4.46 -2.47
CA LYS A 387 -22.10 3.20 -2.81
C LYS A 387 -22.50 2.02 -1.89
N ILE A 388 -22.84 2.32 -0.63
CA ILE A 388 -23.13 1.34 0.42
C ILE A 388 -24.62 0.95 0.43
N CYS A 389 -25.51 1.94 0.44
CA CYS A 389 -26.93 1.72 0.70
C CYS A 389 -27.84 2.09 -0.49
N SER A 390 -27.29 2.28 -1.68
CA SER A 390 -28.08 2.54 -2.89
C SER A 390 -27.76 1.54 -3.99
N GLU A 391 -28.79 1.19 -4.74
CA GLU A 391 -28.71 0.38 -5.97
C GLU A 391 -29.15 1.13 -7.21
#